data_AF-A0A821P129-F1
#
_entry.id   AF-A0A821P129-F1
#
_cell.length_a   1.000
_cell.length_b   1.000
_cell.length_c   1.000
_cell.angle_alpha   90.00
_cell.angle_beta   90.00
_cell.angle_gamma   90.00
#
_symmetry.space_group_name_H-M   'P 1'
#
loop_
_entity.id
_entity.type
_entity.pdbx_description
1 polymer ?
#
loop_
_entity_poly.entity_id
_entity_poly.type
_entity_poly.pdbx_seq_one_letter_code
_entity_poly.pdbx_strand_id
1 'polypeptide(L)'
;MARSPISTSLWNSKVIWFWQSNSNRFDENEDKEWKLYSDFENKFIENSYQNQEKEVELNNYKIDFKRNIQFDKQDRYKQRPVKRQIIDISNYVRQERFCFPEEPLKSFANHEEGANFYTLWFITHYEIADTGYKNLYPIAELAAQGILIEGKLLNEEFDAQQMADELKCCKGDEEIKRCAARLYSAESFLYKLLNQTLRNEDMSKIETLGPL
;
A
#
# COMPACT_ATOMS: atom_id res chain seq x y z
N MET A 1 -46.25 -20.30 -4.39
CA MET A 1 -45.35 -19.18 -4.01
C MET A 1 -43.93 -19.60 -4.35
N ALA A 2 -43.38 -19.09 -5.45
CA ALA A 2 -42.01 -19.37 -5.84
C ALA A 2 -41.06 -18.56 -4.95
N ARG A 3 -40.12 -19.23 -4.28
CA ARG A 3 -39.03 -18.57 -3.55
C ARG A 3 -38.05 -18.01 -4.59
N SER A 4 -37.90 -16.69 -4.62
CA SER A 4 -36.86 -16.05 -5.41
C SER A 4 -35.48 -16.60 -4.99
N PRO A 5 -34.57 -16.90 -5.93
CA PRO A 5 -33.23 -17.34 -5.59
C PRO A 5 -32.48 -16.19 -4.93
N ILE A 6 -31.94 -16.46 -3.74
CA ILE A 6 -31.00 -15.57 -3.05
C ILE A 6 -29.76 -15.49 -3.95
N SER A 7 -29.49 -14.30 -4.49
CA SER A 7 -28.31 -14.05 -5.32
C SER A 7 -27.05 -14.36 -4.52
N THR A 8 -26.34 -15.41 -4.93
CA THR A 8 -25.07 -15.86 -4.35
C THR A 8 -23.88 -14.99 -4.76
N SER A 9 -24.09 -13.88 -5.48
CA SER A 9 -23.01 -13.09 -6.09
C SER A 9 -22.34 -12.04 -5.18
N LEU A 10 -22.74 -11.90 -3.92
CA LEU A 10 -22.18 -10.88 -3.01
C LEU A 10 -20.79 -11.25 -2.43
N TRP A 11 -20.38 -12.52 -2.54
CA TRP A 11 -19.22 -13.04 -1.81
C TRP A 11 -17.88 -12.66 -2.47
N ASN A 12 -17.91 -12.13 -3.70
CA ASN A 12 -16.73 -11.75 -4.46
C ASN A 12 -16.70 -10.26 -4.82
N SER A 13 -17.35 -9.40 -4.03
CA SER A 13 -17.31 -7.95 -4.26
C SER A 13 -16.43 -7.22 -3.26
N LYS A 14 -15.65 -6.24 -3.71
CA LYS A 14 -14.84 -5.33 -2.88
C LYS A 14 -15.33 -3.90 -3.06
N VAL A 15 -15.43 -3.16 -1.96
CA VAL A 15 -15.67 -1.71 -2.02
C VAL A 15 -14.36 -1.01 -2.31
N ILE A 16 -14.38 -0.09 -3.26
CA ILE A 16 -13.20 0.65 -3.69
C ILE A 16 -13.54 2.12 -3.84
N TRP A 17 -12.67 2.96 -3.29
CA TRP A 17 -12.71 4.40 -3.41
C TRP A 17 -11.75 4.88 -4.50
N PHE A 18 -12.20 5.88 -5.26
CA PHE A 18 -11.44 6.51 -6.34
C PHE A 18 -11.46 8.02 -6.21
N TRP A 19 -10.45 8.65 -6.79
CA TRP A 19 -10.36 10.09 -6.98
C TRP A 19 -10.06 10.44 -8.44
N GLN A 20 -10.56 11.57 -8.90
CA GLN A 20 -10.37 11.99 -10.29
C GLN A 20 -8.99 12.64 -10.49
N SER A 21 -8.15 12.04 -11.34
CA SER A 21 -6.73 12.40 -11.49
C SER A 21 -6.41 13.44 -12.55
N ASN A 22 -7.35 13.77 -13.44
CA ASN A 22 -7.16 14.76 -14.51
C ASN A 22 -6.54 16.07 -14.01
N SER A 23 -5.73 16.70 -14.87
CA SER A 23 -5.08 17.97 -14.58
C SER A 23 -6.07 19.12 -14.66
N ASN A 24 -6.94 19.11 -15.68
CA ASN A 24 -8.00 20.10 -15.85
C ASN A 24 -9.34 19.51 -15.43
N ARG A 25 -9.94 20.05 -14.37
CA ARG A 25 -11.22 19.55 -13.83
C ARG A 25 -12.44 20.07 -14.58
N PHE A 26 -12.25 21.06 -15.44
CA PHE A 26 -13.31 21.76 -16.16
C PHE A 26 -13.24 21.51 -17.68
N ASP A 27 -12.29 20.71 -18.15
CA ASP A 27 -12.28 20.32 -19.56
C ASP A 27 -13.28 19.17 -19.75
N GLU A 28 -14.43 19.49 -20.35
CA GLU A 28 -15.45 18.50 -20.68
C GLU A 28 -15.01 17.56 -21.80
N ASN A 29 -13.93 17.88 -22.52
CA ASN A 29 -13.38 17.05 -23.59
C ASN A 29 -12.28 16.09 -23.11
N GLU A 30 -11.81 16.22 -21.87
CA GLU A 30 -10.82 15.30 -21.30
C GLU A 30 -11.52 14.07 -20.71
N ASP A 31 -11.09 12.87 -21.13
CA ASP A 31 -11.60 11.62 -20.58
C ASP A 31 -11.34 11.57 -19.07
N LYS A 32 -12.36 11.27 -18.27
CA LYS A 32 -12.24 11.26 -16.81
C LYS A 32 -11.36 10.10 -16.36
N GLU A 33 -10.15 10.41 -15.90
CA GLU A 33 -9.25 9.47 -15.31
C GLU A 33 -9.54 9.32 -13.81
N TRP A 34 -9.76 8.08 -13.37
CA TRP A 34 -9.99 7.75 -11.97
C TRP A 34 -8.83 6.92 -11.46
N LYS A 35 -8.18 7.41 -10.39
CA LYS A 35 -7.16 6.68 -9.67
C LYS A 35 -7.71 6.11 -8.37
N LEU A 36 -7.17 4.96 -8.01
CA LEU A 36 -7.47 4.27 -6.77
C LEU A 36 -6.76 4.99 -5.62
N TYR A 37 -7.39 4.98 -4.45
CA TYR A 37 -6.66 5.19 -3.20
C TYR A 37 -5.84 3.95 -2.85
N SER A 38 -4.80 4.12 -2.04
CA SER A 38 -4.04 2.98 -1.52
C SER A 38 -4.96 1.99 -0.80
N ASP A 39 -4.56 0.73 -0.64
CA ASP A 39 -5.37 -0.23 0.11
C ASP A 39 -5.64 0.22 1.56
N PHE A 40 -4.71 0.96 2.17
CA PHE A 40 -4.81 1.46 3.54
C PHE A 40 -5.72 2.68 3.64
N GLU A 41 -5.52 3.66 2.75
CA GLU A 41 -6.42 4.80 2.60
C GLU A 41 -7.85 4.32 2.31
N ASN A 42 -8.03 3.41 1.36
CA ASN A 42 -9.33 2.88 0.98
C ASN A 42 -10.04 2.20 2.16
N LYS A 43 -9.34 1.34 2.92
CA LYS A 43 -9.86 0.74 4.15
C LYS A 43 -10.26 1.81 5.17
N PHE A 44 -9.44 2.82 5.38
CA PHE A 44 -9.70 3.89 6.34
C PHE A 44 -10.89 4.76 5.93
N ILE A 45 -10.93 5.20 4.66
CA ILE A 45 -12.04 5.96 4.07
C ILE A 45 -13.35 5.20 4.21
N GLU A 46 -13.36 3.90 3.86
CA GLU A 46 -14.56 3.08 3.97
C GLU A 46 -15.02 2.93 5.41
N ASN A 47 -14.11 2.73 6.36
CA ASN A 47 -14.45 2.65 7.78
C ASN A 47 -15.08 3.96 8.29
N SER A 48 -14.47 5.11 7.99
CA SER A 48 -15.00 6.43 8.34
C SER A 48 -16.39 6.67 7.73
N TYR A 49 -16.57 6.28 6.46
CA TYR A 49 -17.86 6.39 5.78
C TYR A 49 -18.93 5.51 6.43
N GLN A 50 -18.60 4.25 6.77
CA GLN A 50 -19.53 3.34 7.47
C GLN A 50 -19.90 3.84 8.87
N ASN A 51 -18.98 4.54 9.54
CA ASN A 51 -19.21 5.19 10.82
C ASN A 51 -20.02 6.51 10.73
N GLN A 52 -20.50 6.87 9.53
CA GLN A 52 -21.27 8.10 9.28
C GLN A 52 -20.50 9.39 9.63
N GLU A 53 -19.17 9.35 9.54
CA GLU A 53 -18.36 10.55 9.65
C GLU A 53 -18.68 11.50 8.48
N LYS A 54 -18.53 12.80 8.69
CA LYS A 54 -18.80 13.81 7.64
C LYS A 54 -17.63 13.95 6.69
N GLU A 55 -16.44 13.68 7.19
CA GLU A 55 -15.18 13.91 6.53
C GLU A 55 -14.12 12.97 7.09
N VAL A 56 -13.11 12.65 6.27
CA VAL A 56 -11.95 11.87 6.69
C VAL A 56 -10.67 12.60 6.28
N GLU A 57 -9.68 12.60 7.17
CA GLU A 57 -8.41 13.28 6.97
C GLU A 57 -7.29 12.25 6.66
N LEU A 58 -6.58 12.46 5.56
CA LEU A 58 -5.47 11.62 5.08
C LEU A 58 -4.18 12.45 5.10
N ASN A 59 -3.07 12.05 4.48
CA ASN A 59 -1.80 12.79 4.55
C ASN A 59 -1.92 14.26 4.11
N ASN A 60 -2.12 14.46 2.81
CA ASN A 60 -2.07 15.78 2.18
C ASN A 60 -3.45 16.35 1.85
N TYR A 61 -4.50 15.58 2.11
CA TYR A 61 -5.85 15.91 1.68
C TYR A 61 -6.89 15.43 2.69
N LYS A 62 -8.11 15.92 2.48
CA LYS A 62 -9.28 15.62 3.30
C LYS A 62 -10.47 15.39 2.39
N ILE A 63 -11.28 14.39 2.70
CA ILE A 63 -12.45 14.01 1.91
C ILE A 63 -13.70 14.46 2.65
N ASP A 64 -14.57 15.21 1.98
CA ASP A 64 -15.93 15.53 2.42
C ASP A 64 -16.89 14.52 1.79
N PHE A 65 -17.45 13.63 2.60
CA PHE A 65 -18.35 12.57 2.15
C PHE A 65 -19.71 13.09 1.68
N LYS A 66 -20.16 14.23 2.21
CA LYS A 66 -21.44 14.84 1.80
C LYS A 66 -21.35 15.37 0.37
N ARG A 67 -20.20 15.94 0.01
CA ARG A 67 -19.96 16.52 -1.32
C ARG A 67 -19.31 15.54 -2.30
N ASN A 68 -18.77 14.42 -1.81
CA ASN A 68 -17.94 13.50 -2.58
C ASN A 68 -16.77 14.22 -3.25
N ILE A 69 -16.04 15.01 -2.46
CA ILE A 69 -14.90 15.80 -2.92
C ILE A 69 -13.75 15.63 -1.93
N GLN A 70 -12.54 15.38 -2.44
CA GLN A 70 -11.30 15.60 -1.69
C GLN A 70 -10.78 17.01 -1.93
N PHE A 71 -10.15 17.63 -0.93
CA PHE A 71 -9.43 18.88 -1.08
C PHE A 71 -8.05 18.78 -0.46
N ASP A 72 -7.09 19.42 -1.11
CA ASP A 72 -5.73 19.59 -0.59
C ASP A 72 -5.77 20.41 0.72
N LYS A 73 -4.99 19.99 1.72
CA LYS A 73 -4.95 20.64 3.04
C LYS A 73 -4.30 22.02 2.99
N GLN A 74 -3.33 22.20 2.09
CA GLN A 74 -2.59 23.45 1.92
C GLN A 74 -3.35 24.41 0.99
N ASP A 75 -4.08 23.86 0.01
CA ASP A 75 -4.84 24.64 -0.96
C ASP A 75 -6.28 24.14 -1.14
N ARG A 76 -7.22 24.81 -0.48
CA ARG A 76 -8.66 24.47 -0.54
C ARG A 76 -9.27 24.63 -1.94
N TYR A 77 -8.62 25.30 -2.88
CA TYR A 77 -9.09 25.39 -4.27
C TYR A 77 -8.70 24.14 -5.08
N LYS A 78 -7.72 23.36 -4.62
CA LYS A 78 -7.37 22.06 -5.20
C LYS A 78 -8.33 20.96 -4.71
N GLN A 79 -9.55 20.99 -5.23
CA GLN A 79 -10.62 20.02 -4.98
C GLN A 79 -10.83 18.96 -6.09
N ARG A 80 -10.73 17.66 -5.80
CA ARG A 80 -10.98 16.60 -6.79
C ARG A 80 -12.25 15.82 -6.39
N PRO A 81 -13.13 15.46 -7.34
CA PRO A 81 -14.22 14.53 -7.07
C PRO A 81 -13.71 13.17 -6.60
N VAL A 82 -14.47 12.55 -5.71
CA VAL A 82 -14.25 11.16 -5.27
C VAL A 82 -15.49 10.32 -5.54
N LYS A 83 -15.31 9.01 -5.65
CA LYS A 83 -16.44 8.09 -5.77
C LYS A 83 -16.16 6.77 -5.07
N ARG A 84 -17.24 6.18 -4.55
CA ARG A 84 -17.27 4.83 -3.98
C ARG A 84 -17.90 3.89 -4.99
N GLN A 85 -17.27 2.75 -5.26
CA GLN A 85 -17.81 1.72 -6.15
C GLN A 85 -17.69 0.34 -5.52
N ILE A 86 -18.63 -0.54 -5.85
CA ILE A 86 -18.57 -1.96 -5.50
C ILE A 86 -18.12 -2.68 -6.77
N ILE A 87 -16.96 -3.34 -6.70
CA ILE A 87 -16.31 -3.97 -7.83
C ILE A 87 -16.27 -5.48 -7.59
N ASP A 88 -16.58 -6.26 -8.63
CA ASP A 88 -16.39 -7.70 -8.63
C ASP A 88 -14.87 -8.00 -8.70
N ILE A 89 -14.36 -8.67 -7.68
CA ILE A 89 -12.94 -9.04 -7.53
C ILE A 89 -12.47 -9.87 -8.72
N SER A 90 -13.34 -10.69 -9.33
CA SER A 90 -12.99 -11.49 -10.50
C SER A 90 -12.61 -10.64 -11.72
N ASN A 91 -13.12 -9.41 -11.78
CA ASN A 91 -12.81 -8.43 -12.83
C ASN A 91 -11.75 -7.41 -12.38
N TYR A 92 -11.26 -7.49 -11.14
CA TYR A 92 -10.25 -6.60 -10.60
C TYR A 92 -8.86 -7.19 -10.78
N VAL A 93 -8.17 -6.74 -11.83
CA VAL A 93 -6.76 -7.08 -12.05
C VAL A 93 -5.93 -5.82 -11.89
N ARG A 94 -4.93 -5.88 -11.00
CA ARG A 94 -3.94 -4.82 -10.81
C ARG A 94 -2.96 -4.79 -11.97
N GLN A 95 -3.29 -4.05 -13.03
CA GLN A 95 -2.51 -4.01 -14.26
C GLN A 95 -1.06 -3.56 -14.03
N GLU A 96 -0.80 -2.70 -13.05
CA GLU A 96 0.54 -2.25 -12.66
C GLU A 96 1.41 -3.39 -12.11
N ARG A 97 0.83 -4.53 -11.73
CA ARG A 97 1.62 -5.74 -11.38
C ARG A 97 2.13 -6.50 -12.60
N PHE A 98 1.48 -6.32 -13.74
CA PHE A 98 1.70 -7.12 -14.95
C PHE A 98 2.31 -6.31 -16.11
N CYS A 99 2.19 -4.98 -16.11
CA CYS A 99 2.44 -4.13 -17.28
C CYS A 99 3.44 -2.98 -17.03
N PHE A 100 4.64 -3.27 -16.50
CA PHE A 100 5.78 -2.36 -16.68
C PHE A 100 6.70 -2.93 -17.76
N PRO A 101 6.75 -2.32 -18.97
CA PRO A 101 7.69 -2.75 -19.99
C PRO A 101 9.13 -2.47 -19.52
N GLU A 102 9.96 -3.48 -19.73
CA GLU A 102 11.38 -3.56 -19.48
C GLU A 102 12.13 -2.40 -20.17
N GLU A 103 12.82 -1.57 -19.40
CA GLU A 103 14.17 -1.28 -19.88
C GLU A 103 14.95 -2.60 -19.67
N PRO A 104 15.61 -3.15 -20.72
CA PRO A 104 16.45 -4.32 -20.51
C PRO A 104 17.45 -3.93 -19.44
N LEU A 105 17.32 -4.58 -18.29
CA LEU A 105 18.26 -4.42 -17.19
C LEU A 105 19.65 -4.56 -17.80
N LYS A 106 20.46 -3.50 -17.68
CA LYS A 106 21.90 -3.67 -17.87
C LYS A 106 22.27 -4.75 -16.88
N SER A 107 22.61 -5.93 -17.38
CA SER A 107 23.12 -7.01 -16.56
C SER A 107 24.32 -6.44 -15.79
N PHE A 108 24.13 -6.18 -14.49
CA PHE A 108 25.19 -5.75 -13.60
C PHE A 108 25.89 -7.00 -13.06
N ALA A 109 26.39 -7.84 -13.99
CA ALA A 109 27.17 -9.05 -13.72
C ALA A 109 28.51 -8.81 -13.00
N ASN A 110 28.62 -7.77 -12.17
CA ASN A 110 29.80 -7.40 -11.41
C ASN A 110 29.53 -7.18 -9.90
N HIS A 111 28.33 -7.41 -9.39
CA HIS A 111 28.16 -7.66 -7.96
C HIS A 111 28.41 -9.14 -7.71
N GLU A 112 29.33 -9.44 -6.78
CA GLU A 112 29.75 -10.80 -6.42
C GLU A 112 28.55 -11.75 -6.41
N GLU A 113 28.59 -12.74 -7.31
CA GLU A 113 27.60 -13.80 -7.40
C GLU A 113 27.41 -14.43 -6.01
N GLY A 114 26.30 -14.14 -5.34
CA GLY A 114 25.86 -14.99 -4.24
C GLY A 114 25.04 -14.34 -3.13
N ALA A 115 25.15 -13.03 -2.89
CA ALA A 115 24.46 -12.43 -1.75
C ALA A 115 23.21 -11.64 -2.21
N ASN A 116 22.05 -12.29 -2.16
CA ASN A 116 20.78 -11.58 -2.38
C ASN A 116 20.52 -10.57 -1.24
N PHE A 117 19.59 -9.62 -1.44
CA PHE A 117 19.22 -8.60 -0.44
C PHE A 117 19.03 -9.18 0.96
N TYR A 118 18.39 -10.35 1.05
CA TYR A 118 18.17 -11.06 2.30
C TYR A 118 19.49 -11.50 2.94
N THR A 119 20.40 -12.11 2.18
CA THR A 119 21.73 -12.52 2.66
C THR A 119 22.55 -11.32 3.15
N LEU A 120 22.57 -10.21 2.40
CA LEU A 120 23.32 -9.01 2.80
C LEU A 120 22.70 -8.36 4.03
N TRP A 121 21.37 -8.21 4.09
CA TRP A 121 20.70 -7.71 5.28
C TRP A 121 21.03 -8.57 6.51
N PHE A 122 20.97 -9.89 6.37
CA PHE A 122 21.25 -10.84 7.44
C PHE A 122 22.71 -10.83 7.90
N ILE A 123 23.67 -10.64 6.98
CA ILE A 123 25.09 -10.48 7.32
C ILE A 123 25.32 -9.16 8.05
N THR A 124 24.77 -8.06 7.54
CA THR A 124 24.92 -6.73 8.14
C THR A 124 24.27 -6.65 9.53
N HIS A 125 23.24 -7.46 9.77
CA HIS A 125 22.49 -7.50 11.02
C HIS A 125 22.63 -8.86 11.73
N TYR A 126 23.78 -9.51 11.57
CA TYR A 126 24.03 -10.86 12.09
C TYR A 126 23.77 -10.97 13.60
N GLU A 127 24.06 -9.93 14.38
CA GLU A 127 23.79 -9.90 15.83
C GLU A 127 22.31 -10.04 16.18
N ILE A 128 21.42 -9.59 15.29
CA ILE A 128 19.97 -9.73 15.43
C ILE A 128 19.56 -11.18 15.06
N ALA A 129 20.23 -11.74 14.05
CA ALA A 129 19.99 -13.08 13.51
C ALA A 129 20.53 -14.26 14.33
N ASP A 130 21.67 -14.10 14.98
CA ASP A 130 22.39 -15.15 15.72
C ASP A 130 21.72 -15.49 17.06
N THR A 131 20.69 -14.74 17.46
CA THR A 131 19.88 -15.04 18.65
C THR A 131 19.02 -16.30 18.50
N GLY A 132 19.02 -16.93 17.32
CA GLY A 132 18.26 -18.14 17.03
C GLY A 132 16.77 -17.86 17.18
N TYR A 133 16.19 -17.11 16.24
CA TYR A 133 14.83 -16.56 16.31
C TYR A 133 13.79 -17.58 16.80
N LYS A 134 13.56 -17.59 18.11
CA LYS A 134 12.42 -18.28 18.74
C LYS A 134 11.14 -17.43 18.64
N ASN A 135 11.26 -16.17 18.20
CA ASN A 135 10.18 -15.20 18.09
C ASN A 135 10.52 -14.15 17.03
N LEU A 136 9.61 -13.88 16.09
CA LEU A 136 9.75 -12.88 15.03
C LEU A 136 9.45 -11.45 15.50
N TYR A 137 9.02 -11.25 16.73
CA TYR A 137 8.59 -9.94 17.23
C TYR A 137 9.66 -8.84 17.14
N PRO A 138 10.95 -9.05 17.51
CA PRO A 138 11.98 -8.02 17.35
C PRO A 138 12.20 -7.62 15.88
N ILE A 139 12.08 -8.60 14.97
CA ILE A 139 12.17 -8.36 13.52
C ILE A 139 10.99 -7.48 13.08
N ALA A 140 9.77 -7.82 13.50
CA ALA A 140 8.57 -7.07 13.18
C ALA A 140 8.63 -5.62 13.70
N GLU A 141 9.22 -5.37 14.87
CA GLU A 141 9.43 -4.01 15.38
C GLU A 141 10.40 -3.20 14.51
N LEU A 142 11.52 -3.79 14.09
CA LEU A 142 12.49 -3.14 13.21
C LEU A 142 11.91 -2.88 11.82
N ALA A 143 11.18 -3.85 11.26
CA ALA A 143 10.44 -3.71 10.01
C ALA A 143 9.45 -2.54 10.08
N ALA A 144 8.67 -2.46 11.17
CA ALA A 144 7.72 -1.37 11.38
C ALA A 144 8.41 -0.01 11.48
N GLN A 145 9.60 0.06 12.09
CA GLN A 145 10.40 1.29 12.12
C GLN A 145 10.90 1.68 10.72
N GLY A 146 11.38 0.72 9.93
CA GLY A 146 11.84 1.00 8.57
C GLY A 146 10.72 1.47 7.64
N ILE A 147 9.54 0.85 7.75
CA ILE A 147 8.31 1.30 7.07
C ILE A 147 7.99 2.75 7.40
N LEU A 148 8.06 3.15 8.68
CA LEU A 148 7.82 4.54 9.10
C LEU A 148 8.84 5.52 8.52
N ILE A 149 10.12 5.15 8.48
CA ILE A 149 11.20 5.98 7.94
C ILE A 149 10.98 6.21 6.44
N GLU A 150 10.79 5.15 5.66
CA GLU A 150 10.57 5.26 4.21
C GLU A 150 9.25 5.95 3.88
N GLY A 151 8.19 5.70 4.65
CA GLY A 151 6.93 6.43 4.53
C GLY A 151 7.13 7.94 4.64
N LYS A 152 7.89 8.39 5.63
CA LYS A 152 8.24 9.81 5.79
C LYS A 152 9.07 10.36 4.64
N LEU A 153 10.03 9.60 4.13
CA LEU A 153 10.85 10.02 2.99
C LEU A 153 10.03 10.17 1.70
N LEU A 154 8.97 9.37 1.55
CA LEU A 154 8.11 9.35 0.38
C LEU A 154 6.84 10.22 0.53
N ASN A 155 6.66 10.89 1.67
CA ASN A 155 5.44 11.65 2.02
C ASN A 155 4.17 10.78 2.05
N GLU A 156 4.34 9.53 2.51
CA GLU A 156 3.36 8.45 2.64
C GLU A 156 3.18 8.05 4.14
N GLU A 157 3.33 9.01 5.06
CA GLU A 157 3.31 8.79 6.52
C GLU A 157 2.05 8.10 7.03
N PHE A 158 0.86 8.49 6.55
CA PHE A 158 -0.40 7.87 6.93
C PHE A 158 -0.39 6.36 6.67
N ASP A 159 -0.08 5.97 5.43
CA ASP A 159 0.02 4.57 5.02
C ASP A 159 1.06 3.83 5.86
N ALA A 160 2.23 4.45 6.04
CA ALA A 160 3.32 3.87 6.81
C ALA A 160 2.94 3.64 8.28
N GLN A 161 2.21 4.59 8.89
CA GLN A 161 1.72 4.47 10.25
C GLN A 161 0.71 3.32 10.36
N GLN A 162 -0.25 3.22 9.43
CA GLN A 162 -1.21 2.12 9.42
C GLN A 162 -0.50 0.76 9.26
N MET A 163 0.48 0.65 8.37
CA MET A 163 1.26 -0.57 8.18
C MET A 163 2.06 -0.96 9.42
N ALA A 164 2.76 0.01 10.01
CA ALA A 164 3.58 -0.20 11.20
C ALA A 164 2.72 -0.63 12.41
N ASP A 165 1.56 0.00 12.59
CA ASP A 165 0.63 -0.36 13.66
C ASP A 165 0.03 -1.76 13.44
N GLU A 166 -0.38 -2.10 12.21
CA GLU A 166 -0.85 -3.46 11.88
C GLU A 166 0.23 -4.52 12.15
N LEU A 167 1.50 -4.23 11.85
CA LEU A 167 2.60 -5.16 12.13
C LEU A 167 2.89 -5.30 13.62
N LYS A 168 2.92 -4.19 14.38
CA LYS A 168 3.16 -4.18 15.83
C LYS A 168 2.03 -4.82 16.63
N CYS A 169 0.80 -4.84 16.12
CA CYS A 169 -0.34 -5.47 16.78
C CYS A 169 -0.36 -7.00 16.69
N CYS A 170 0.50 -7.59 15.84
CA CYS A 170 0.53 -9.05 15.63
C CYS A 170 1.03 -9.80 16.86
N LYS A 171 0.33 -10.87 17.23
CA LYS A 171 0.62 -11.72 18.39
C LYS A 171 1.15 -13.07 17.94
N GLY A 172 2.45 -13.11 17.68
CA GLY A 172 3.21 -14.31 17.37
C GLY A 172 3.49 -14.52 15.88
N ASP A 173 4.35 -15.49 15.61
CA ASP A 173 5.04 -15.61 14.32
C ASP A 173 4.10 -15.80 13.13
N GLU A 174 3.04 -16.60 13.28
CA GLU A 174 2.10 -16.84 12.18
C GLU A 174 1.26 -15.61 11.83
N GLU A 175 0.92 -14.78 12.82
CA GLU A 175 0.21 -13.53 12.57
C GLU A 175 1.14 -12.52 11.90
N ILE A 176 2.39 -12.42 12.36
CA ILE A 176 3.42 -11.57 11.76
C ILE A 176 3.64 -11.95 10.28
N LYS A 177 3.82 -13.23 9.97
CA LYS A 177 4.00 -13.70 8.58
C LYS A 177 2.82 -13.35 7.68
N ARG A 178 1.58 -13.55 8.16
CA ARG A 178 0.37 -13.20 7.40
C ARG A 178 0.25 -11.70 7.21
N CYS A 179 0.56 -10.92 8.25
CA CYS A 179 0.56 -9.47 8.17
C CYS A 179 1.58 -9.00 7.15
N ALA A 180 2.84 -9.44 7.25
CA ALA A 180 3.90 -9.11 6.30
C ALA A 180 3.50 -9.45 4.85
N ALA A 181 3.02 -10.68 4.59
CA ALA A 181 2.55 -11.07 3.26
C ALA A 181 1.43 -10.16 2.73
N ARG A 182 0.51 -9.72 3.60
CA ARG A 182 -0.55 -8.76 3.25
C ARG A 182 0.02 -7.37 2.99
N LEU A 183 0.94 -6.87 3.82
CA LEU A 183 1.62 -5.57 3.61
C LEU A 183 2.33 -5.53 2.26
N TYR A 184 3.06 -6.60 1.92
CA TYR A 184 3.77 -6.74 0.63
C TYR A 184 2.86 -6.93 -0.55
N SER A 185 1.65 -7.42 -0.34
CA SER A 185 0.68 -7.59 -1.41
C SER A 185 -0.37 -6.48 -1.44
N ALA A 186 -0.23 -5.45 -0.61
CA ALA A 186 -1.11 -4.28 -0.64
C ALA A 186 -0.72 -3.34 -1.79
N GLU A 187 -1.70 -2.64 -2.34
CA GLU A 187 -1.46 -1.51 -3.25
C GLU A 187 -1.03 -0.31 -2.42
N SER A 188 0.27 -0.22 -2.18
CA SER A 188 0.86 0.78 -1.29
C SER A 188 2.26 1.19 -1.75
N PHE A 189 2.83 2.21 -1.09
CA PHE A 189 4.20 2.63 -1.34
C PHE A 189 5.20 1.49 -1.07
N LEU A 190 4.97 0.67 -0.04
CA LEU A 190 5.87 -0.41 0.35
C LEU A 190 6.00 -1.47 -0.76
N TYR A 191 4.88 -1.86 -1.39
CA TYR A 191 4.91 -2.77 -2.53
C TYR A 191 5.72 -2.19 -3.70
N LYS A 192 5.50 -0.91 -4.03
CA LYS A 192 6.22 -0.23 -5.12
C LYS A 192 7.71 -0.16 -4.84
N LEU A 193 8.07 0.27 -3.63
CA LEU A 193 9.44 0.39 -3.17
C LEU A 193 10.16 -0.96 -3.21
N LEU A 194 9.59 -2.01 -2.64
CA LEU A 194 10.22 -3.34 -2.65
C LEU A 194 10.37 -3.91 -4.05
N ASN A 195 9.37 -3.75 -4.92
CA ASN A 195 9.53 -4.20 -6.29
C ASN A 195 10.62 -3.42 -7.02
N GLN A 196 10.75 -2.12 -6.78
CA GLN A 196 11.84 -1.31 -7.35
C GLN A 196 13.20 -1.77 -6.81
N THR A 197 13.34 -1.88 -5.49
CA THR A 197 14.57 -2.34 -4.81
C THR A 197 15.02 -3.70 -5.32
N LEU A 198 14.11 -4.69 -5.33
CA LEU A 198 14.44 -6.06 -5.71
C LEU A 198 14.68 -6.24 -7.21
N ARG A 199 13.99 -5.47 -8.06
CA ARG A 199 14.16 -5.56 -9.52
C ARG A 199 15.36 -4.77 -10.03
N ASN A 200 15.69 -3.66 -9.38
CA ASN A 200 16.79 -2.78 -9.77
C ASN A 200 18.09 -3.07 -9.02
N GLU A 201 18.10 -4.06 -8.13
CA GLU A 201 19.22 -4.36 -7.22
C GLU A 201 19.69 -3.12 -6.45
N ASP A 202 18.76 -2.19 -6.14
CA ASP A 202 19.08 -0.95 -5.42
C ASP A 202 19.25 -1.24 -3.93
N MET A 203 20.50 -1.49 -3.54
CA MET A 203 20.85 -1.81 -2.17
C MET A 203 20.85 -0.60 -1.22
N SER A 204 20.64 0.62 -1.72
CA SER A 204 20.60 1.83 -0.87
C SER A 204 19.49 1.79 0.18
N LYS A 205 18.51 0.91 0.00
CA LYS A 205 17.35 0.74 0.89
C LYS A 205 17.51 -0.32 1.97
N ILE A 206 18.62 -1.07 1.96
CA ILE A 206 18.94 -2.08 3.00
C ILE A 206 19.00 -1.44 4.39
N GLU A 207 19.52 -0.21 4.46
CA GLU A 207 19.75 0.48 5.74
C GLU A 207 18.48 1.10 6.33
N THR A 208 17.48 1.37 5.49
CA THR A 208 16.30 2.16 5.88
C THR A 208 15.03 1.33 6.02
N LEU A 209 14.87 0.23 5.27
CA LEU A 209 13.66 -0.60 5.31
C LEU A 209 13.62 -1.59 6.49
N GLY A 210 14.77 -1.88 7.12
CA GLY A 210 14.86 -2.92 8.15
C GLY A 210 14.68 -4.34 7.58
N PRO A 211 14.56 -5.36 8.44
CA PRO A 211 14.32 -6.72 8.01
C PRO A 211 12.88 -6.87 7.53
N LEU A 212 12.72 -7.07 6.23
CA LEU A 212 11.44 -7.29 5.59
C LEU A 212 11.28 -8.74 5.13
#